data_AF-A0A3A0V6A4-F1
#
_entry.id   AF-A0A3A0V6A4-F1
#
_cell.length_a   1.000
_cell.length_b   1.000
_cell.length_c   1.000
_cell.angle_alpha   90.00
_cell.angle_beta   90.00
_cell.angle_gamma   90.00
#
_symmetry.space_group_name_H-M   'P 1'
#
loop_
_entity.id
_entity.type
_entity.pdbx_description
1 polymer ?
#
loop_
_entity_poly.entity_id
_entity_poly.type
_entity_poly.pdbx_seq_one_letter_code
_entity_poly.pdbx_strand_id
1 'polypeptide(L)'
;MKSTDKLMRENNVKSLRLNNTDRETFENYMTYVRADLSVNPHASEKMLNRILHQLLQAEKEGTLAMDFFNHDPKAHAKNEIKKLPNETITNIFKYIFQHILLFIGIFCFLKGFIGFFIGAKRLYIYTFPL
;
A
#
# COMPACT_ATOMS: atom_id res chain seq x y z
N MET A 1 -4.51 11.86 16.30
CA MET A 1 -3.63 10.85 15.66
C MET A 1 -2.50 11.58 14.93
N LYS A 2 -1.24 11.15 15.02
CA LYS A 2 -0.16 11.77 14.20
C LYS A 2 -0.44 11.49 12.71
N SER A 3 -0.19 12.45 11.84
CA SER A 3 -0.27 12.25 10.38
C SER A 3 0.83 11.30 9.89
N THR A 4 0.59 10.62 8.77
CA THR A 4 1.56 9.70 8.15
C THR A 4 2.88 10.41 7.85
N ASP A 5 2.84 11.63 7.30
CA ASP A 5 4.05 12.41 7.01
C ASP A 5 4.87 12.73 8.26
N LYS A 6 4.19 13.05 9.37
CA LYS A 6 4.86 13.31 10.64
C LYS A 6 5.53 12.05 11.17
N LEU A 7 4.89 10.90 11.03
CA LEU A 7 5.42 9.61 11.46
C LEU A 7 6.60 9.16 10.59
N MET A 8 6.52 9.35 9.28
CA MET A 8 7.60 9.11 8.33
C MET A 8 8.83 9.96 8.65
N ARG A 9 8.65 11.27 8.87
CA ARG A 9 9.74 12.17 9.28
C ARG A 9 10.35 11.75 10.61
N GLU A 10 9.52 11.40 11.58
CA GLU A 10 9.98 10.92 12.89
C GLU A 10 10.80 9.64 12.79
N ASN A 11 10.37 8.67 11.96
CA ASN A 11 11.10 7.43 11.70
C ASN A 11 12.44 7.70 11.02
N ASN A 12 12.46 8.53 9.97
CA ASN A 12 13.69 8.89 9.27
C ASN A 12 14.67 9.64 10.19
N VAL A 13 14.20 10.50 11.09
CA VAL A 13 15.07 11.18 12.06
C VAL A 13 15.57 10.21 13.13
N LYS A 14 14.75 9.27 13.58
CA LYS A 14 15.16 8.27 14.58
C LYS A 14 16.15 7.25 14.03
N SER A 15 16.07 6.88 12.75
CA SER A 15 17.00 5.91 12.15
C SER A 15 18.44 6.42 12.11
N LEU A 16 18.64 7.75 12.11
CA LEU A 16 19.96 8.39 12.23
C LEU A 16 20.67 8.10 13.56
N ARG A 17 19.96 7.55 14.56
CA ARG A 17 20.53 7.17 15.85
C ARG A 17 21.20 5.78 15.83
N LEU A 18 20.90 4.98 14.82
CA LEU A 18 21.57 3.69 14.60
C LEU A 18 23.01 3.94 14.11
N ASN A 19 23.91 3.00 14.39
CA ASN A 19 25.20 2.97 13.70
C ASN A 19 25.02 2.83 12.16
N ASN A 20 26.08 3.10 11.39
CA ASN A 20 25.98 3.16 9.93
C ASN A 20 25.51 1.84 9.28
N THR A 21 26.00 0.69 9.76
CA THR A 21 25.67 -0.63 9.20
C THR A 21 24.22 -1.01 9.49
N ASP A 22 23.77 -0.81 10.73
CA ASP A 22 22.41 -1.12 11.15
C ASP A 22 21.41 -0.14 10.51
N ARG A 23 21.83 1.12 10.33
CA ARG A 23 21.06 2.13 9.60
C ARG A 23 20.83 1.73 8.15
N GLU A 24 21.86 1.29 7.42
CA GLU A 24 21.71 0.85 6.03
C GLU A 24 20.76 -0.35 5.92
N THR A 25 20.92 -1.32 6.83
CA THR A 25 20.02 -2.48 6.91
C THR A 25 18.57 -2.05 7.14
N PHE A 26 18.36 -1.11 8.07
CA PHE A 26 17.04 -0.58 8.38
C PHE A 26 16.45 0.32 7.29
N GLU A 27 17.26 1.10 6.57
CA GLU A 27 16.82 1.93 5.43
C GLU A 27 16.34 1.06 4.27
N ASN A 28 17.03 -0.04 3.99
CA ASN A 28 16.58 -1.05 3.04
C ASN A 28 15.27 -1.73 3.50
N TYR A 29 15.15 -2.02 4.80
CA TYR A 29 13.92 -2.55 5.41
C TYR A 29 12.74 -1.58 5.24
N MET A 30 12.92 -0.30 5.56
CA MET A 30 11.89 0.74 5.38
C MET A 30 11.47 0.85 3.92
N THR A 31 12.43 0.83 2.99
CA THR A 31 12.16 0.93 1.55
C THR A 31 11.27 -0.23 1.08
N TYR A 32 11.59 -1.46 1.50
CA TYR A 32 10.77 -2.63 1.18
C TYR A 32 9.35 -2.51 1.74
N VAL A 33 9.20 -2.11 3.01
CA VAL A 33 7.89 -1.94 3.64
C VAL A 33 7.06 -0.84 2.98
N ARG A 34 7.67 0.28 2.60
CA ARG A 34 6.99 1.42 1.96
C ARG A 34 6.58 1.14 0.52
N ALA A 35 7.31 0.25 -0.17
CA ALA A 35 6.97 -0.19 -1.51
C ALA A 35 5.75 -1.14 -1.52
N ASP A 36 5.39 -1.73 -0.38
CA ASP A 36 4.25 -2.62 -0.28
C ASP A 36 2.93 -1.82 -0.24
N LEU A 37 2.18 -1.88 -1.34
CA LEU A 37 0.91 -1.19 -1.50
C LEU A 37 -0.26 -1.89 -0.81
N SER A 38 -0.08 -3.14 -0.34
CA SER A 38 -1.16 -3.94 0.28
C SER A 38 -1.70 -3.30 1.56
N VAL A 39 -0.81 -2.71 2.34
CA VAL A 39 -1.06 -2.20 3.68
C VAL A 39 -1.27 -0.69 3.72
N ASN A 40 -1.99 -0.22 4.75
CA ASN A 40 -2.19 1.21 4.97
C ASN A 40 -0.86 1.92 5.29
N PRO A 41 -0.49 3.00 4.59
CA PRO A 41 0.79 3.72 4.84
C PRO A 41 0.96 4.17 6.29
N HIS A 42 -0.12 4.60 6.96
CA HIS A 42 -0.07 4.99 8.37
C HIS A 42 0.23 3.81 9.29
N ALA A 43 -0.39 2.66 9.03
CA ALA A 43 -0.15 1.43 9.79
C ALA A 43 1.28 0.94 9.59
N SER A 44 1.78 0.98 8.35
CA SER A 44 3.17 0.65 8.00
C SER A 44 4.16 1.53 8.74
N GLU A 45 3.99 2.85 8.73
CA GLU A 45 4.88 3.77 9.46
C GLU A 45 4.83 3.57 10.98
N LYS A 46 3.70 3.16 11.55
CA LYS A 46 3.59 2.82 12.98
C LYS A 46 4.34 1.53 13.31
N MET A 47 4.25 0.53 12.43
CA MET A 47 4.98 -0.73 12.53
C MET A 47 6.49 -0.51 12.38
N LEU A 48 6.94 0.30 11.40
CA LEU A 48 8.33 0.72 11.26
C LEU A 48 8.83 1.44 12.52
N ASN A 49 8.02 2.31 13.12
CA ASN A 49 8.42 2.99 14.35
C ASN A 49 8.67 2.02 15.51
N ARG A 50 7.80 1.01 15.66
CA ARG A 50 7.94 -0.03 16.68
C ARG A 50 9.20 -0.86 16.47
N ILE A 51 9.44 -1.32 15.24
CA ILE A 51 10.61 -2.14 14.90
C ILE A 51 11.90 -1.35 15.11
N LEU A 52 11.94 -0.08 14.70
CA LEU A 52 13.08 0.79 14.96
C LEU A 52 13.37 0.94 16.45
N HIS A 53 12.33 1.02 17.29
CA HIS A 53 12.50 1.09 18.73
C HIS A 53 13.12 -0.20 19.29
N GLN A 54 12.64 -1.36 18.84
CA GLN A 54 13.18 -2.67 19.23
C GLN A 54 14.62 -2.86 18.73
N LEU A 55 14.92 -2.42 17.50
CA LEU A 55 16.25 -2.47 16.93
C LEU A 55 17.24 -1.58 17.69
N LEU A 56 16.86 -0.34 18.03
CA LEU A 56 17.68 0.55 18.86
C LEU A 56 17.93 -0.01 20.27
N GLN A 57 17.02 -0.83 20.80
CA GLN A 57 17.22 -1.51 22.06
C GLN A 57 18.20 -2.68 21.90
N ALA A 58 18.04 -3.50 20.85
CA ALA A 58 18.93 -4.61 20.54
C ALA A 58 20.38 -4.12 20.28
N GLU A 59 20.54 -3.00 19.57
CA GLU A 59 21.85 -2.37 19.33
C GLU A 59 22.54 -1.95 20.64
N LYS A 60 21.79 -1.40 21.60
CA LYS A 60 22.32 -1.07 22.94
C LYS A 60 22.76 -2.30 23.72
N GLU A 61 22.14 -3.45 23.45
CA GLU A 61 22.48 -4.74 24.03
C GLU A 61 23.62 -5.44 23.26
N GLY A 62 24.16 -4.81 22.21
CA GLY A 62 25.27 -5.33 21.40
C GLY A 62 24.85 -6.26 20.27
N THR A 63 23.56 -6.33 19.94
CA THR A 63 23.03 -7.15 18.84
C THR A 63 23.05 -6.37 17.53
N LEU A 64 23.62 -6.94 16.48
CA LEU A 64 23.62 -6.33 15.14
C LEU A 64 22.23 -6.39 14.50
N ALA A 65 21.91 -5.47 13.61
CA ALA A 65 20.62 -5.47 12.91
C ALA A 65 20.38 -6.77 12.12
N MET A 66 21.43 -7.33 11.53
CA MET A 66 21.30 -8.57 10.78
C MET A 66 20.93 -9.74 11.69
N ASP A 67 21.48 -9.81 12.91
CA ASP A 67 21.09 -10.80 13.91
C ASP A 67 19.65 -10.58 14.39
N PHE A 68 19.27 -9.32 14.65
CA PHE A 68 17.90 -8.95 15.02
C PHE A 68 16.88 -9.42 13.98
N PHE A 69 17.23 -9.34 12.70
CA PHE A 69 16.38 -9.80 11.58
C PHE A 69 16.55 -11.28 11.23
N ASN A 70 17.29 -12.07 12.02
CA ASN A 70 17.64 -13.46 11.72
C ASN A 70 18.25 -13.62 10.31
N HIS A 71 19.10 -12.69 9.92
CA HIS A 71 19.77 -12.63 8.61
C HIS A 71 18.83 -12.49 7.40
N ASP A 72 17.53 -12.25 7.60
CA ASP A 72 16.59 -12.01 6.51
C ASP A 72 15.60 -10.88 6.84
N PRO A 73 16.03 -9.61 6.65
CA PRO A 73 15.17 -8.44 6.85
C PRO A 73 13.92 -8.46 5.95
N LYS A 74 14.00 -9.07 4.76
CA LYS A 74 12.87 -9.13 3.82
C LYS A 74 11.81 -10.11 4.29
N ALA A 75 12.20 -11.31 4.73
CA ALA A 75 11.26 -12.26 5.30
C ALA A 75 10.64 -11.71 6.59
N HIS A 76 11.43 -11.06 7.44
CA HIS A 76 10.92 -10.37 8.62
C HIS A 76 9.86 -9.32 8.25
N ALA A 77 10.15 -8.45 7.27
CA ALA A 77 9.20 -7.46 6.78
C ALA A 77 7.90 -8.09 6.28
N LYS A 78 8.00 -9.10 5.41
CA LYS A 78 6.84 -9.80 4.86
C LYS A 78 5.95 -10.41 5.96
N ASN A 79 6.57 -10.97 6.99
CA ASN A 79 5.83 -11.56 8.11
C ASN A 79 5.12 -10.51 8.97
N GLU A 80 5.75 -9.36 9.19
CA GLU A 80 5.14 -8.26 9.95
C GLU A 80 4.06 -7.53 9.14
N ILE A 81 4.24 -7.33 7.83
CA ILE A 81 3.23 -6.75 6.92
C ILE A 81 1.96 -7.61 6.92
N LYS A 82 2.09 -8.95 6.89
CA LYS A 82 0.94 -9.87 6.96
C LYS A 82 0.11 -9.74 8.24
N LYS A 83 0.69 -9.22 9.33
CA LYS A 83 -0.02 -8.98 10.60
C LYS A 83 -0.80 -7.66 10.60
N LEU A 84 -0.56 -6.79 9.62
CA LEU A 84 -1.24 -5.50 9.50
C LEU A 84 -2.63 -5.67 8.86
N PRO A 85 -3.59 -4.81 9.22
CA PRO A 85 -4.90 -4.81 8.60
C PRO A 85 -4.78 -4.45 7.12
N ASN A 86 -5.16 -5.38 6.25
CA ASN A 86 -4.97 -5.31 4.80
C ASN A 86 -6.12 -4.56 4.08
N GLU A 87 -6.65 -3.52 4.72
CA GLU A 87 -7.93 -2.91 4.33
C GLU A 87 -7.80 -2.01 3.09
N THR A 88 -6.59 -1.57 2.75
CA THR A 88 -6.35 -0.52 1.76
C THR A 88 -6.60 -1.00 0.33
N ILE A 89 -5.99 -2.12 -0.08
CA ILE A 89 -6.13 -2.60 -1.47
C ILE A 89 -7.54 -3.10 -1.75
N THR A 90 -8.15 -3.85 -0.84
CA THR A 90 -9.51 -4.37 -1.05
C THR A 90 -10.52 -3.24 -1.19
N ASN A 91 -10.44 -2.20 -0.36
CA ASN A 91 -11.33 -1.05 -0.50
C ASN A 91 -11.04 -0.27 -1.79
N ILE A 92 -9.77 0.01 -2.11
CA ILE A 92 -9.42 0.75 -3.34
C ILE A 92 -9.94 0.01 -4.58
N PHE A 93 -9.73 -1.31 -4.69
CA PHE A 93 -10.26 -2.09 -5.80
C PHE A 93 -11.78 -2.07 -5.86
N LYS A 94 -12.45 -2.16 -4.71
CA LYS A 94 -13.92 -2.06 -4.64
C LYS A 94 -14.41 -0.70 -5.16
N TYR A 95 -13.77 0.39 -4.75
CA TYR A 95 -14.09 1.74 -5.23
C TYR A 95 -13.84 1.90 -6.73
N ILE A 96 -12.70 1.43 -7.25
CA ILE A 96 -12.37 1.47 -8.67
C ILE A 96 -13.39 0.68 -9.48
N PHE A 97 -13.71 -0.55 -9.06
CA PHE A 97 -14.66 -1.41 -9.74
C PHE A 97 -16.06 -0.79 -9.78
N GLN A 98 -16.51 -0.19 -8.67
CA GLN A 98 -17.79 0.52 -8.61
C GLN A 98 -17.84 1.70 -9.59
N HIS A 99 -16.76 2.47 -9.72
CA HIS A 99 -16.71 3.59 -10.67
C HIS A 99 -16.66 3.11 -12.13
N ILE A 100 -15.92 2.04 -12.44
CA ILE A 100 -15.91 1.45 -13.77
C ILE A 100 -17.31 0.97 -14.16
N LEU A 101 -18.01 0.28 -13.26
CA LEU A 101 -19.39 -0.14 -13.47
C LEU A 101 -20.32 1.05 -13.70
N LEU A 102 -20.14 2.14 -12.95
CA LEU A 102 -20.92 3.37 -13.14
C LEU A 102 -20.68 3.97 -14.52
N PHE A 103 -19.43 4.08 -14.98
CA PHE A 103 -19.10 4.59 -16.31
C PHE A 103 -19.68 3.71 -17.43
N ILE A 104 -19.59 2.38 -17.31
CA ILE A 104 -20.22 1.45 -18.25
C ILE A 104 -21.73 1.65 -18.25
N GLY A 105 -22.36 1.78 -17.07
CA GLY A 105 -23.78 2.06 -16.93
C GLY A 105 -24.21 3.35 -17.62
N ILE A 106 -23.48 4.45 -17.41
CA ILE A 106 -23.74 5.74 -18.06
C ILE A 106 -23.59 5.63 -19.57
N PHE A 107 -22.55 4.95 -20.06
CA PHE A 107 -22.32 4.77 -21.49
C PHE A 107 -23.47 3.97 -22.15
N CYS A 108 -23.86 2.85 -21.54
CA CYS A 108 -24.99 2.04 -22.00
C CYS A 108 -26.31 2.82 -21.95
N PHE A 109 -26.54 3.59 -20.87
CA PHE A 109 -27.73 4.43 -20.72
C PHE A 109 -27.81 5.49 -21.82
N LEU A 110 -26.74 6.25 -22.06
CA LEU A 110 -26.71 7.29 -23.10
C LEU A 110 -26.91 6.69 -24.50
N LYS A 111 -26.29 5.55 -24.79
CA LYS A 111 -26.48 4.83 -26.07
C LYS A 111 -27.93 4.40 -26.27
N GLY A 112 -28.55 3.78 -25.26
CA GLY A 112 -29.94 3.36 -25.32
C GLY A 112 -30.91 4.55 -25.41
N PHE A 113 -30.66 5.58 -24.61
CA PHE A 113 -31.46 6.80 -24.57
C PHE A 113 -31.45 7.53 -25.93
N ILE A 114 -30.26 7.78 -26.50
CA ILE A 114 -30.13 8.41 -27.83
C ILE A 114 -30.76 7.53 -28.92
N GLY A 115 -30.55 6.20 -28.86
CA GLY A 115 -31.13 5.24 -29.80
C GLY A 115 -32.67 5.23 -29.80
N PHE A 116 -33.28 5.41 -28.62
CA PHE A 116 -34.73 5.50 -28.45
C PHE A 116 -35.32 6.73 -29.17
N PHE A 117 -34.71 7.91 -29.01
CA PHE A 117 -35.23 9.15 -29.63
C PHE A 117 -34.95 9.26 -31.14
N ILE A 118 -33.86 8.68 -31.63
CA ILE A 118 -33.49 8.74 -33.06
C ILE A 118 -34.32 7.75 -33.92
N GLY A 119 -35.12 6.86 -33.31
CA GLY A 119 -35.97 5.93 -34.06
C GLY A 119 -35.17 4.93 -34.92
N ALA A 120 -33.92 4.67 -34.58
CA ALA A 120 -33.01 3.88 -35.40
C ALA A 120 -33.29 2.37 -35.26
N LYS A 121 -34.25 1.85 -36.02
CA LYS A 121 -34.45 0.38 -36.20
C LYS A 121 -33.21 -0.35 -36.76
N ARG A 122 -32.23 0.35 -37.36
CA ARG A 122 -31.08 -0.26 -38.07
C ARG A 122 -29.73 -0.24 -37.35
N LEU A 123 -29.55 0.52 -36.27
CA LEU A 123 -28.21 0.71 -35.67
C LEU A 123 -27.80 -0.41 -34.69
N TYR A 124 -28.77 -1.13 -34.12
CA TYR A 124 -28.50 -2.18 -33.12
C TYR A 124 -27.77 -3.42 -33.69
N ILE A 125 -27.86 -3.69 -35.00
CA ILE A 125 -27.28 -4.90 -35.60
C ILE A 125 -25.74 -4.80 -35.74
N TYR A 126 -25.18 -3.59 -35.83
CA TYR A 126 -23.75 -3.41 -36.14
C TYR A 126 -22.89 -2.98 -34.94
N THR A 127 -23.48 -2.60 -33.80
CA THR A 127 -22.70 -2.06 -32.67
C THR A 127 -22.23 -3.11 -31.67
N PHE A 128 -22.78 -4.33 -31.71
CA PHE A 128 -22.29 -5.49 -30.96
C PHE A 128 -22.46 -6.75 -31.82
N PRO A 129 -21.43 -7.17 -32.60
CA PRO A 129 -21.42 -8.54 -33.08
C PRO A 129 -21.24 -9.46 -31.86
N LEU A 130 -22.16 -10.41 -31.69
CA LEU A 130 -21.96 -11.58 -30.83
C LEU A 130 -20.74 -12.38 -31.32
#